data_AF-A0A7W1PNA3-F1
#
_entry.id   AF-A0A7W1PNA3-F1
#
_cell.length_a   1.000
_cell.length_b   1.000
_cell.length_c   1.000
_cell.angle_alpha   90.00
_cell.angle_beta   90.00
_cell.angle_gamma   90.00
#
_symmetry.space_group_name_H-M   'P 1'
#
loop_
_entity.id
_entity.type
_entity.pdbx_description
1 polymer ?
#
loop_
_entity_poly.entity_id
_entity_poly.type
_entity_poly.pdbx_seq_one_letter_code
_entity_poly.pdbx_strand_id
1 'polypeptide(L)' 'MAWRVLDHGDRRWNVTMAAERRANSAQWNLVFSFRCANAESESLWAPYPLAFSSKAALFAQAEKLSNEALTALLSEHLD' A
#
# COMPACT_ATOMS: atom_id res chain seq x y z
N MET A 1 -10.13 -2.41 8.64
CA MET A 1 -9.43 -3.70 8.85
C MET A 1 -8.20 -3.71 7.97
N ALA A 2 -7.11 -4.34 8.41
CA ALA A 2 -5.93 -4.52 7.56
C ALA A 2 -6.28 -5.42 6.37
N TRP A 3 -5.83 -5.05 5.18
CA TRP A 3 -5.92 -5.89 4.00
C TRP A 3 -4.84 -6.99 4.03
N ARG A 4 -3.62 -6.62 4.46
CA ARG A 4 -2.52 -7.55 4.67
C ARG A 4 -1.74 -7.20 5.94
N VAL A 5 -0.99 -8.17 6.43
CA VAL A 5 -0.05 -8.00 7.54
C VAL A 5 1.32 -8.46 7.05
N LEU A 6 2.34 -7.63 7.25
CA LEU A 6 3.71 -7.90 6.85
C LEU A 6 4.62 -7.86 8.08
N ASP A 7 5.67 -8.67 8.07
CA ASP A 7 6.76 -8.57 9.03
C ASP A 7 7.98 -7.96 8.30
N HIS A 8 8.60 -6.94 8.88
CA HIS A 8 9.78 -6.26 8.35
C HIS A 8 10.71 -5.85 9.52
N GLY A 9 11.89 -6.48 9.60
CA GLY A 9 12.72 -6.46 10.80
C GLY A 9 11.97 -7.05 11.99
N ASP A 10 12.07 -6.39 13.16
CA ASP A 10 11.35 -6.79 14.38
C ASP A 10 9.94 -6.16 14.49
N ARG A 11 9.44 -5.59 13.39
CA ARG A 11 8.17 -4.85 13.36
C ARG A 11 7.14 -5.54 12.49
N ARG A 12 5.90 -5.54 12.97
CA ARG A 12 4.73 -5.98 12.23
C ARG A 12 3.96 -4.78 11.70
N TRP A 13 3.55 -4.84 10.44
CA TRP A 13 2.91 -3.76 9.72
C TRP A 13 1.54 -4.19 9.19
N ASN A 14 0.51 -3.42 9.56
CA ASN A 14 -0.82 -3.53 8.99
C ASN A 14 -0.88 -2.71 7.70
N VAL A 15 -1.19 -3.36 6.59
CA VAL A 15 -1.27 -2.73 5.27
C VAL A 15 -2.72 -2.60 4.86
N THR A 16 -3.10 -1.42 4.37
CA THR A 16 -4.40 -1.17 3.77
C THR A 16 -4.20 -0.57 2.39
N MET A 17 -4.96 -1.05 1.40
CA MET A 17 -4.97 -0.47 0.06
C MET A 17 -5.97 0.68 -0.05
N ALA A 18 -5.57 1.72 -0.75
CA ALA A 18 -6.38 2.87 -1.09
C ALA A 18 -6.25 3.18 -2.59
N ALA A 19 -7.27 3.82 -3.14
CA ALA A 19 -7.26 4.31 -4.50
C ALA A 19 -7.36 5.83 -4.46
N GLU A 20 -6.37 6.51 -5.03
CA GLU A 20 -6.35 7.97 -5.11
C GLU A 20 -6.51 8.42 -6.56
N ARG A 21 -7.29 9.47 -6.76
CA ARG A 21 -7.47 10.10 -8.07
C ARG A 21 -7.14 11.58 -7.96
N ARG A 22 -6.16 12.03 -8.75
CA ARG A 22 -5.81 13.45 -8.84
C ARG A 22 -6.94 14.23 -9.51
N ALA A 23 -7.02 15.52 -9.21
CA ALA A 23 -7.92 16.43 -9.92
C ALA A 23 -7.67 16.35 -11.43
N ASN A 24 -8.74 16.30 -12.22
CA ASN A 24 -8.71 16.20 -13.68
C ASN A 24 -8.03 14.93 -14.25
N SER A 25 -7.77 13.89 -13.44
CA SER A 25 -7.30 12.60 -13.94
C SER A 25 -8.44 11.60 -14.09
N ALA A 26 -8.47 10.89 -15.21
CA ALA A 26 -9.36 9.75 -15.42
C ALA A 26 -8.84 8.44 -14.77
N GLN A 27 -7.62 8.45 -14.22
CA GLN A 27 -6.96 7.28 -13.67
C GLN A 27 -6.95 7.28 -12.13
N TRP A 28 -7.25 6.11 -11.57
CA TRP A 28 -7.04 5.78 -10.16
C TRP A 28 -5.63 5.25 -9.97
N ASN A 29 -4.92 5.73 -8.96
CA ASN A 29 -3.59 5.31 -8.57
C ASN A 29 -3.69 4.47 -7.29
N LEU A 30 -2.89 3.42 -7.21
CA LEU A 30 -2.81 2.58 -6.01
C LEU A 30 -1.91 3.25 -4.98
N VAL A 31 -2.40 3.33 -3.75
CA VAL A 31 -1.62 3.82 -2.60
C VAL A 31 -1.80 2.84 -1.46
N PHE A 32 -0.73 2.55 -0.73
CA PHE A 32 -0.77 1.73 0.47
C PHE A 32 -0.58 2.58 1.72
N SER A 33 -1.39 2.32 2.74
CA SER A 33 -1.15 2.78 4.10
C SER A 33 -0.51 1.64 4.88
N PHE A 34 0.71 1.86 5.38
CA PHE A 34 1.36 0.96 6.32
C PHE A 34 1.25 1.58 7.71
N ARG A 35 0.83 0.78 8.69
CA ARG A 35 0.77 1.18 10.09
C ARG A 35 1.50 0.16 10.94
N CYS A 36 2.50 0.60 11.68
CA CYS A 36 3.24 -0.26 12.58
C CYS A 36 2.31 -0.70 13.71
N ALA A 37 2.19 -2.01 13.94
CA ALA A 37 1.34 -2.56 14.98
C ALA A 37 1.91 -2.34 16.39
N ASN A 38 3.24 -2.19 16.49
CA ASN A 38 3.97 -2.08 17.76
C ASN A 38 4.30 -0.63 18.13
N ALA A 39 4.09 0.33 17.22
CA ALA A 39 4.34 1.74 17.42
C ALA A 39 3.18 2.56 16.83
N GLU A 40 2.26 3.01 17.69
CA GLU A 40 1.03 3.69 17.27
C GLU A 40 1.27 4.96 16.42
N SER A 41 2.45 5.57 16.55
CA SER A 41 2.82 6.79 15.83
C SER A 41 3.44 6.56 14.46
N GLU A 42 3.86 5.32 14.15
CA GLU A 42 4.59 5.04 12.91
C GLU A 42 3.62 4.58 11.82
N SER A 43 3.34 5.50 10.89
CA SER A 43 2.51 5.23 9.72
C SER A 43 3.08 5.90 8.49
N LEU A 44 2.94 5.24 7.34
CA LEU A 44 3.39 5.78 6.07
C LEU A 44 2.33 5.55 4.99
N TRP A 45 2.34 6.43 4.00
CA TRP A 45 1.57 6.30 2.77
C TRP A 45 2.53 6.21 1.60
N ALA A 46 2.49 5.10 0.86
CA ALA A 46 3.36 4.86 -0.28
C ALA A 46 2.52 4.70 -1.55
N PRO A 47 2.73 5.54 -2.57
CA PRO A 47 2.16 5.31 -3.89
C PRO A 47 2.83 4.09 -4.53
N TYR A 48 2.03 3.23 -5.16
CA TYR A 48 2.53 2.11 -5.95
C TYR A 48 2.35 2.43 -7.44
N PRO A 49 3.30 2.06 -8.34
CA PRO A 49 3.27 2.42 -9.75
C PRO A 49 2.23 1.62 -10.57
N LEU A 50 1.00 1.55 -10.08
CA LEU A 50 -0.17 1.00 -10.77
C LEU A 50 -1.26 2.06 -10.87
N ALA A 51 -1.74 2.26 -12.09
CA ALA A 51 -2.84 3.14 -12.38
C ALA A 51 -3.85 2.49 -13.35
N PHE A 52 -5.14 2.65 -13.07
CA PHE A 52 -6.23 2.09 -13.88
C PHE A 52 -7.37 3.08 -14.01
N SER A 53 -8.09 3.04 -15.14
CA SER A 53 -9.32 3.83 -15.32
C SER A 53 -10.48 3.35 -14.44
N SER A 54 -10.42 2.12 -13.91
CA SER A 54 -11.40 1.53 -13.00
C SER A 54 -10.80 1.22 -11.64
N LYS A 55 -11.45 1.69 -10.57
CA LYS A 55 -11.07 1.39 -9.18
C LYS A 55 -11.17 -0.11 -8.86
N ALA A 56 -12.14 -0.81 -9.44
CA ALA A 56 -12.28 -2.25 -9.25
C ALA A 56 -11.12 -3.02 -9.91
N ALA A 57 -10.72 -2.62 -11.12
CA ALA A 57 -9.56 -3.20 -11.81
C ALA A 57 -8.25 -2.93 -11.05
N LEU A 58 -8.10 -1.74 -10.48
CA LEU A 58 -6.96 -1.37 -9.64
C LEU A 58 -6.81 -2.32 -8.45
N PHE A 59 -7.89 -2.55 -7.70
CA PHE A 59 -7.86 -3.46 -6.55
C PHE A 59 -7.71 -4.92 -6.96
N ALA A 60 -8.35 -5.37 -8.03
CA ALA A 60 -8.14 -6.73 -8.54
C ALA A 60 -6.68 -6.98 -8.95
N GLN A 61 -5.96 -5.95 -9.41
CA GLN A 61 -4.53 -6.06 -9.67
C GLN A 61 -3.69 -5.99 -8.39
N ALA A 62 -4.09 -5.17 -7.41
CA ALA A 62 -3.44 -5.12 -6.09
C ALA A 62 -3.48 -6.49 -5.38
N GLU A 63 -4.56 -7.25 -5.52
CA GLU A 63 -4.69 -8.60 -4.96
C GLU A 63 -3.62 -9.58 -5.45
N LYS A 64 -3.06 -9.36 -6.65
CA LYS A 64 -2.01 -10.22 -7.22
C LYS A 64 -0.61 -9.86 -6.74
N LEU A 65 -0.45 -8.76 -6.00
CA LEU A 65 0.85 -8.37 -5.47
C LEU A 65 1.31 -9.38 -4.42
N SER A 66 2.61 -9.66 -4.42
CA SER A 66 3.20 -10.55 -3.42
C SER A 66 3.53 -9.77 -2.15
N ASN A 67 3.71 -10.48 -1.03
CA ASN A 67 4.12 -9.83 0.21
C ASN A 67 5.54 -9.24 0.08
N GLU A 68 6.42 -9.89 -0.69
CA GLU A 68 7.78 -9.42 -0.97
C GLU A 68 7.78 -8.08 -1.68
N ALA A 69 6.88 -7.87 -2.66
CA ALA A 69 6.74 -6.59 -3.35
C ALA A 69 6.29 -5.46 -2.41
N LEU A 70 5.40 -5.77 -1.46
CA LEU A 70 4.94 -4.79 -0.46
C LEU A 70 6.01 -4.51 0.60
N THR A 71 6.77 -5.53 1.01
CA THR A 71 7.90 -5.37 1.92
C THR A 71 9.02 -4.56 1.27
N ALA A 72 9.31 -4.76 -0.02
CA ALA A 72 10.28 -3.95 -0.76
C ALA A 72 9.87 -2.47 -0.80
N LEU A 73 8.60 -2.19 -1.13
CA LEU A 73 8.06 -0.83 -1.09
C LEU A 73 8.15 -0.22 0.32
N LEU A 74 7.85 -0.99 1.36
CA LEU A 74 7.99 -0.55 2.75
C LEU A 74 9.44 -0.20 3.09
N SER A 75 10.40 -1.05 2.71
CA SER A 75 11.83 -0.80 2.93
C SER A 75 12.30 0.51 2.29
N GLU A 76 11.90 0.77 1.04
CA GLU A 76 12.27 1.99 0.30
C GLU A 76 11.84 3.30 1.00
N HIS A 77 10.85 3.23 1.89
CA HIS A 77 10.34 4.38 2.64
C HIS A 77 10.82 4.44 4.10
N LEU A 78 11.49 3.40 4.60
CA LEU A 78 12.02 3.35 5.97
C LEU A 78 13.53 3.67 6.06
N ASP A 79 14.24 3.60 4.94
CA ASP A 79 15.63 4.07 4.79
C ASP A 79 15.70 5.61 4.69
#